data_AF-A0A2W4T9T5-F1
#
_entry.id   AF-A0A2W4T9T5-F1
#
_cell.length_a   1.000
_cell.length_b   1.000
_cell.length_c   1.000
_cell.angle_alpha   90.00
_cell.angle_beta   90.00
_cell.angle_gamma   90.00
#
_symmetry.space_group_name_H-M   'P 1'
#
loop_
_entity.id
_entity.type
_entity.pdbx_description
1 polymer ?
#
loop_
_entity_poly.entity_id
_entity_poly.type
_entity_poly.pdbx_seq_one_letter_code
_entity_poly.pdbx_strand_id
1 'polypeptide(L)'
;MLNKTILLSAFVVALNFFFASTCSDDTDTTIDTGFLAGSNFAIAAFRWWHPFETKDLRGVLVLVPGSNSDGRAFVDDSFWQDFARRHSLALVGTWFKDLPHKQMNIEHYALAGNGSGQALLDAVAYLSKKADHPEVATSPLLLWGLSAGGEFNYEFACWKPNSVQAFVVNKGGYYFTHLAPDATRALPGLFFIGGKDEEFRIQSIQGIFAVNHHAGANWKLIIEPDYAHELGKSRELALEFFDEVIANAR
;
A
#
# COMPACT_ATOMS: atom_id res chain seq x y z
N MET A 1 50.39 -2.20 -54.19
CA MET A 1 49.29 -1.77 -53.30
C MET A 1 47.98 -2.23 -53.91
N LEU A 2 47.48 -3.38 -53.47
CA LEU A 2 46.19 -3.93 -53.88
C LEU A 2 45.50 -4.30 -52.57
N ASN A 3 44.40 -3.64 -52.20
CA ASN A 3 43.56 -4.17 -51.14
C ASN A 3 42.08 -3.95 -51.44
N LYS A 4 41.35 -5.03 -51.17
CA LYS A 4 40.01 -5.37 -51.63
C LYS A 4 38.94 -4.53 -50.92
N THR A 5 37.97 -4.03 -51.67
CA THR A 5 36.70 -3.54 -51.12
C THR A 5 35.69 -4.68 -51.16
N ILE A 6 35.22 -5.11 -49.99
CA ILE A 6 34.14 -6.10 -49.81
C ILE A 6 32.82 -5.34 -49.74
N LEU A 7 31.88 -5.63 -50.63
CA LEU A 7 30.49 -5.19 -50.53
C LEU A 7 29.70 -6.20 -49.66
N LEU A 8 29.21 -5.75 -48.50
CA LEU A 8 28.18 -6.48 -47.74
C LEU A 8 26.79 -6.08 -48.26
N SER A 9 26.00 -7.07 -48.65
CA SER A 9 24.58 -6.96 -48.94
C SER A 9 23.77 -7.03 -47.64
N ALA A 10 22.86 -6.07 -47.42
CA ALA A 10 21.94 -6.07 -46.30
C ALA A 10 20.61 -6.75 -46.71
N PHE A 11 20.23 -7.81 -46.00
CA PHE A 11 18.90 -8.42 -46.06
C PHE A 11 18.07 -7.86 -44.91
N VAL A 12 16.97 -7.17 -45.21
CA VAL A 12 15.96 -6.76 -44.22
C VAL A 12 14.84 -7.79 -44.25
N VAL A 13 14.65 -8.50 -43.14
CA VAL A 13 13.48 -9.39 -42.93
C VAL A 13 12.42 -8.56 -42.22
N ALA A 14 11.30 -8.31 -42.89
CA ALA A 14 10.11 -7.73 -42.27
C ALA A 14 9.33 -8.84 -41.55
N LEU A 15 9.20 -8.75 -40.22
CA LEU A 15 8.35 -9.61 -39.42
C LEU A 15 6.97 -8.98 -39.31
N ASN A 16 5.96 -9.58 -39.96
CA ASN A 16 4.55 -9.21 -39.76
C ASN A 16 4.02 -9.91 -38.50
N PHE A 17 3.58 -9.12 -37.51
CA PHE A 17 2.83 -9.63 -36.37
C PHE A 17 1.33 -9.61 -36.69
N PHE A 18 0.72 -10.79 -36.73
CA PHE A 18 -0.73 -10.93 -36.66
C PHE A 18 -1.16 -10.86 -35.19
N PHE A 19 -2.02 -9.90 -34.84
CA PHE A 19 -2.74 -9.91 -33.57
C PHE A 19 -4.07 -10.64 -33.77
N ALA A 20 -4.20 -11.83 -33.16
CA ALA A 20 -5.50 -12.42 -32.91
C ALA A 20 -6.09 -11.74 -31.67
N SER A 21 -7.22 -11.06 -31.83
CA SER A 21 -8.01 -10.57 -30.70
C SER A 21 -8.59 -11.79 -29.98
N THR A 22 -8.18 -12.01 -28.75
CA THR A 22 -8.80 -13.02 -27.87
C THR A 22 -9.96 -12.34 -27.14
N CYS A 23 -11.08 -13.05 -27.06
CA CYS A 23 -12.23 -12.61 -26.27
C CYS A 23 -11.79 -12.57 -24.81
N SER A 24 -12.00 -11.43 -24.14
CA SER A 24 -11.76 -11.24 -22.71
C SER A 24 -12.71 -12.13 -21.93
N ASP A 25 -12.20 -13.05 -21.12
CA ASP A 25 -13.03 -13.76 -20.13
C ASP A 25 -13.43 -12.76 -19.03
N ASP A 26 -14.74 -12.65 -18.77
CA ASP A 26 -15.36 -11.78 -17.75
C ASP A 26 -14.94 -12.20 -16.33
N THR A 27 -13.71 -11.86 -15.93
CA THR A 27 -13.09 -12.30 -14.68
C THR A 27 -12.34 -11.15 -14.01
N ASP A 28 -12.32 -11.16 -12.68
CA ASP A 28 -11.55 -10.19 -11.91
C ASP A 28 -10.08 -10.21 -12.35
N THR A 29 -9.45 -9.03 -12.42
CA THR A 29 -8.11 -8.89 -12.98
C THR A 29 -7.06 -8.76 -11.88
N THR A 30 -6.07 -9.66 -11.89
CA THR A 30 -4.90 -9.65 -11.01
C THR A 30 -3.62 -9.36 -11.78
N ILE A 31 -2.83 -8.36 -11.36
CA ILE A 31 -1.59 -7.94 -12.03
C ILE A 31 -0.46 -7.74 -11.01
N ASP A 32 0.70 -8.34 -11.24
CA ASP A 32 1.90 -8.16 -10.42
C ASP A 32 2.87 -7.12 -11.03
N THR A 33 3.55 -6.36 -10.19
CA THR A 33 4.72 -5.53 -10.54
C THR A 33 5.71 -5.49 -9.39
N GLY A 34 6.94 -5.03 -9.63
CA GLY A 34 7.90 -4.81 -8.56
C GLY A 34 9.16 -4.07 -8.96
N PHE A 35 9.79 -3.48 -7.96
CA PHE A 35 11.05 -2.77 -8.05
C PHE A 35 12.07 -3.48 -7.15
N LEU A 36 13.24 -3.74 -7.72
CA LEU A 36 14.37 -4.24 -6.97
C LEU A 36 15.23 -3.04 -6.57
N ALA A 37 15.52 -2.94 -5.28
CA ALA A 37 16.34 -1.93 -4.63
C ALA A 37 15.87 -0.48 -4.82
N GLY A 38 15.51 0.14 -3.70
CA GLY A 38 15.37 1.59 -3.54
C GLY A 38 16.32 2.10 -2.45
N SER A 39 16.18 3.37 -2.08
CA SER A 39 17.02 4.00 -1.05
C SER A 39 16.83 3.43 0.36
N ASN A 40 15.65 2.89 0.68
CA ASN A 40 15.33 2.31 1.99
C ASN A 40 14.73 0.90 1.94
N PHE A 41 14.71 0.25 0.78
CA PHE A 41 14.16 -1.10 0.61
C PHE A 41 15.01 -1.93 -0.37
N ALA A 42 15.13 -3.23 -0.14
CA ALA A 42 15.65 -4.19 -1.10
C ALA A 42 14.59 -4.66 -2.09
N ILE A 43 13.33 -4.78 -1.66
CA ILE A 43 12.20 -5.21 -2.49
C ILE A 43 11.02 -4.27 -2.22
N ALA A 44 10.36 -3.84 -3.29
CA ALA A 44 9.02 -3.28 -3.27
C ALA A 44 8.22 -3.94 -4.40
N ALA A 45 7.41 -4.95 -4.08
CA ALA A 45 6.56 -5.65 -5.05
C ALA A 45 5.09 -5.50 -4.69
N PHE A 46 4.23 -5.51 -5.70
CA PHE A 46 2.82 -5.15 -5.56
C PHE A 46 1.97 -6.08 -6.42
N ARG A 47 0.78 -6.38 -5.91
CA ARG A 47 -0.26 -7.06 -6.66
C ARG A 47 -1.52 -6.21 -6.66
N TRP A 48 -2.02 -5.94 -7.84
CA TRP A 48 -3.31 -5.31 -8.08
C TRP A 48 -4.40 -6.36 -8.16
N TRP A 49 -5.58 -6.02 -7.64
CA TRP A 49 -6.84 -6.66 -7.99
C TRP A 49 -7.93 -5.60 -8.12
N HIS A 50 -8.90 -5.80 -9.01
CA HIS A 50 -10.11 -4.98 -9.04
C HIS A 50 -11.30 -5.81 -9.55
N PRO A 51 -12.53 -5.44 -9.18
CA PRO A 51 -13.73 -6.14 -9.63
C PRO A 51 -14.02 -5.88 -11.11
N PHE A 52 -14.25 -6.94 -11.89
CA PHE A 52 -14.52 -6.85 -13.33
C PHE A 52 -15.71 -5.95 -13.69
N GLU A 53 -16.76 -5.97 -12.87
CA GLU A 53 -18.02 -5.26 -13.15
C GLU A 53 -17.92 -3.73 -12.99
N THR A 54 -16.79 -3.22 -12.46
CA THR A 54 -16.66 -1.81 -12.13
C THR A 54 -16.10 -1.01 -13.28
N LYS A 55 -16.94 -0.14 -13.85
CA LYS A 55 -16.55 0.75 -14.94
C LYS A 55 -15.51 1.81 -14.51
N ASP A 56 -15.76 2.46 -13.38
CA ASP A 56 -14.90 3.53 -12.86
C ASP A 56 -14.54 3.18 -11.41
N LEU A 57 -13.25 3.16 -11.11
CA LEU A 57 -12.75 2.93 -9.76
C LEU A 57 -12.58 4.25 -9.02
N ARG A 58 -12.92 4.26 -7.72
CA ARG A 58 -12.97 5.48 -6.88
C ARG A 58 -11.74 5.71 -6.01
N GLY A 59 -10.86 4.71 -5.94
CA GLY A 59 -9.70 4.72 -5.04
C GLY A 59 -9.04 3.35 -4.94
N VAL A 60 -8.05 3.26 -4.06
CA VAL A 60 -7.29 2.03 -3.81
C VAL A 60 -7.26 1.74 -2.32
N LEU A 61 -7.60 0.51 -1.93
CA LEU A 61 -7.29 -0.02 -0.61
C LEU A 61 -5.95 -0.75 -0.66
N VAL A 62 -4.96 -0.21 0.05
CA VAL A 62 -3.61 -0.75 0.14
C VAL A 62 -3.49 -1.61 1.39
N LEU A 63 -3.04 -2.86 1.20
CA LEU A 63 -2.89 -3.87 2.24
C LEU A 63 -1.41 -4.11 2.50
N VAL A 64 -0.94 -3.70 3.68
CA VAL A 64 0.47 -3.72 4.05
C VAL A 64 0.71 -4.74 5.17
N PRO A 65 1.42 -5.86 4.90
CA PRO A 65 1.64 -6.91 5.89
C PRO A 65 2.65 -6.48 6.97
N GLY A 66 2.90 -7.38 7.91
CA GLY A 66 3.97 -7.23 8.90
C GLY A 66 5.37 -7.20 8.29
N SER A 67 6.35 -6.97 9.16
CA SER A 67 7.77 -6.81 8.83
C SER A 67 8.23 -7.75 7.72
N ASN A 68 8.77 -7.17 6.64
CA ASN A 68 9.49 -7.85 5.57
C ASN A 68 8.71 -8.98 4.84
N SER A 69 7.39 -9.07 5.05
CA SER A 69 6.54 -10.17 4.59
C SER A 69 5.90 -9.89 3.23
N ASP A 70 5.64 -10.94 2.46
CA ASP A 70 4.93 -10.82 1.19
C ASP A 70 3.41 -10.90 1.42
N GLY A 71 2.73 -9.77 1.34
CA GLY A 71 1.29 -9.61 1.54
C GLY A 71 0.53 -9.47 0.22
N ARG A 72 1.16 -9.70 -0.93
CA ARG A 72 0.51 -9.55 -2.24
C ARG A 72 -0.74 -10.42 -2.39
N ALA A 73 -0.72 -11.62 -1.82
CA ALA A 73 -1.86 -12.54 -1.84
C ALA A 73 -3.07 -12.06 -1.01
N PHE A 74 -2.96 -10.99 -0.21
CA PHE A 74 -4.11 -10.45 0.54
C PHE A 74 -5.22 -9.93 -0.38
N VAL A 75 -4.91 -9.59 -1.63
CA VAL A 75 -5.91 -9.18 -2.62
C VAL A 75 -6.80 -10.34 -3.10
N ASP A 76 -6.41 -11.59 -2.81
CA ASP A 76 -7.15 -12.79 -3.17
C ASP A 76 -8.15 -13.20 -2.07
N ASP A 77 -8.17 -12.52 -0.91
CA ASP A 77 -9.12 -12.77 0.18
C ASP A 77 -10.48 -12.12 -0.11
N SER A 78 -11.53 -12.94 -0.14
CA SER A 78 -12.91 -12.51 -0.42
C SER A 78 -13.38 -11.41 0.53
N PHE A 79 -12.90 -11.37 1.76
CA PHE A 79 -13.24 -10.32 2.73
C PHE A 79 -12.89 -8.92 2.21
N TRP A 80 -11.69 -8.77 1.63
CA TRP A 80 -11.25 -7.49 1.07
C TRP A 80 -11.90 -7.22 -0.29
N GLN A 81 -12.08 -8.26 -1.11
CA GLN A 81 -12.74 -8.14 -2.41
C GLN A 81 -14.19 -7.69 -2.28
N ASP A 82 -14.93 -8.22 -1.29
CA ASP A 82 -16.32 -7.85 -1.05
C ASP A 82 -16.45 -6.38 -0.63
N PHE A 83 -15.51 -5.87 0.16
CA PHE A 83 -15.45 -4.44 0.47
C PHE A 83 -15.14 -3.61 -0.78
N ALA A 84 -14.13 -4.01 -1.54
CA ALA A 84 -13.74 -3.31 -2.75
C ALA A 84 -14.86 -3.27 -3.81
N ARG A 85 -15.64 -4.36 -3.97
CA ARG A 85 -16.85 -4.38 -4.81
C ARG A 85 -17.89 -3.35 -4.36
N ARG A 86 -18.20 -3.28 -3.06
CA ARG A 86 -19.19 -2.33 -2.52
C ARG A 86 -18.83 -0.86 -2.74
N HIS A 87 -17.54 -0.55 -2.79
CA HIS A 87 -17.04 0.83 -2.86
C HIS A 87 -16.37 1.19 -4.19
N SER A 88 -16.38 0.28 -5.17
CA SER A 88 -15.70 0.45 -6.46
C SER A 88 -14.22 0.78 -6.27
N LEU A 89 -13.51 -0.01 -5.47
CA LEU A 89 -12.10 0.17 -5.17
C LEU A 89 -11.24 -0.88 -5.88
N ALA A 90 -10.00 -0.52 -6.19
CA ALA A 90 -8.95 -1.51 -6.40
C ALA A 90 -8.37 -1.95 -5.05
N LEU A 91 -7.79 -3.15 -5.03
CA LEU A 91 -6.94 -3.63 -3.96
C LEU A 91 -5.49 -3.63 -4.42
N VAL A 92 -4.58 -3.23 -3.53
CA VAL A 92 -3.14 -3.39 -3.74
C VAL A 92 -2.53 -4.09 -2.53
N GLY A 93 -2.09 -5.33 -2.72
CA GLY A 93 -1.28 -6.06 -1.75
C GLY A 93 0.19 -5.73 -1.96
N THR A 94 0.93 -5.58 -0.87
CA THR A 94 2.32 -5.12 -0.91
C THR A 94 3.30 -6.17 -0.38
N TRP A 95 4.54 -6.09 -0.85
CA TRP A 95 5.70 -6.75 -0.28
C TRP A 95 6.86 -5.76 -0.25
N PHE A 96 7.11 -5.21 0.93
CA PHE A 96 8.31 -4.43 1.21
C PHE A 96 9.32 -5.30 1.96
N LYS A 97 10.59 -5.18 1.59
CA LYS A 97 11.70 -5.81 2.30
C LYS A 97 12.81 -4.79 2.47
N ASP A 98 13.39 -4.69 3.65
CA ASP A 98 14.50 -3.80 3.94
C ASP A 98 15.78 -4.19 3.20
N LEU A 99 16.62 -3.18 2.99
CA LEU A 99 18.05 -3.41 2.78
C LEU A 99 18.66 -4.03 4.05
N PRO A 100 19.64 -4.93 3.95
CA PRO A 100 20.32 -5.43 5.14
C PRO A 100 20.95 -4.29 5.97
N HIS A 101 20.59 -4.19 7.25
CA HIS A 101 21.22 -3.31 8.23
C HIS A 101 21.29 -3.98 9.61
N LYS A 102 22.01 -3.34 10.54
CA LYS A 102 22.36 -3.95 11.83
C LYS A 102 21.14 -4.25 12.72
N GLN A 103 20.10 -3.42 12.67
CA GLN A 103 18.87 -3.55 13.46
C GLN A 103 17.67 -3.89 12.58
N MET A 104 17.63 -5.09 12.00
CA MET A 104 16.54 -5.53 11.10
C MET A 104 15.14 -5.55 11.73
N ASN A 105 15.04 -5.37 13.05
CA ASN A 105 13.78 -5.22 13.76
C ASN A 105 13.21 -3.79 13.71
N ILE A 106 13.91 -2.85 13.06
CA ILE A 106 13.45 -1.48 12.81
C ILE A 106 13.32 -1.32 11.31
N GLU A 107 12.10 -1.35 10.79
CA GLU A 107 11.88 -1.41 9.35
C GLU A 107 12.12 -0.07 8.67
N HIS A 108 13.26 0.10 8.01
CA HIS A 108 13.62 1.35 7.34
C HIS A 108 12.71 1.65 6.14
N TYR A 109 12.14 0.62 5.50
CA TYR A 109 11.12 0.79 4.48
C TYR A 109 9.86 1.45 5.02
N ALA A 110 9.58 1.38 6.33
CA ALA A 110 8.40 2.02 6.91
C ALA A 110 8.50 3.55 6.84
N LEU A 111 9.71 4.14 6.80
CA LEU A 111 9.89 5.57 6.54
C LEU A 111 9.59 5.90 5.06
N ALA A 112 8.29 5.95 4.73
CA ALA A 112 7.77 5.98 3.36
C ALA A 112 8.39 7.06 2.46
N GLY A 113 8.66 8.25 3.03
CA GLY A 113 9.27 9.37 2.31
C GLY A 113 10.69 9.12 1.81
N ASN A 114 11.36 8.07 2.27
CA ASN A 114 12.72 7.71 1.86
C ASN A 114 12.77 6.77 0.66
N GLY A 115 11.65 6.44 0.01
CA GLY A 115 11.64 5.75 -1.29
C GLY A 115 10.51 4.74 -1.45
N SER A 116 10.24 3.95 -0.42
CA SER A 116 9.17 2.93 -0.43
C SER A 116 7.77 3.52 -0.70
N GLY A 117 7.49 4.72 -0.21
CA GLY A 117 6.25 5.44 -0.51
C GLY A 117 6.14 5.83 -1.98
N GLN A 118 7.24 6.30 -2.59
CA GLN A 118 7.25 6.60 -4.02
C GLN A 118 7.10 5.32 -4.85
N ALA A 119 7.71 4.21 -4.43
CA ALA A 119 7.54 2.92 -5.09
C ALA A 119 6.07 2.45 -5.09
N LEU A 120 5.32 2.69 -4.01
CA LEU A 120 3.88 2.43 -3.97
C LEU A 120 3.12 3.30 -4.99
N LEU A 121 3.38 4.61 -5.03
CA LEU A 121 2.71 5.52 -5.97
C LEU A 121 3.00 5.15 -7.43
N ASP A 122 4.25 4.81 -7.74
CA ASP A 122 4.68 4.40 -9.08
C ASP A 122 4.03 3.07 -9.48
N ALA A 123 3.92 2.13 -8.54
CA ALA A 123 3.21 0.87 -8.76
C ALA A 123 1.73 1.09 -9.04
N VAL A 124 1.04 1.90 -8.22
CA VAL A 124 -0.40 2.22 -8.43
C VAL A 124 -0.60 2.84 -9.80
N ALA A 125 0.19 3.83 -10.19
CA ALA A 125 0.08 4.48 -11.50
C ALA A 125 0.35 3.53 -12.67
N TYR A 126 1.34 2.63 -12.53
CA TYR A 126 1.64 1.62 -13.55
C TYR A 126 0.53 0.57 -13.67
N LEU A 127 0.09 0.01 -12.53
CA LEU A 127 -0.90 -1.06 -12.46
C LEU A 127 -2.27 -0.56 -12.93
N SER A 128 -2.67 0.64 -12.53
CA SER A 128 -3.95 1.22 -12.93
C SER A 128 -4.03 1.43 -14.44
N LYS A 129 -2.97 1.95 -15.06
CA LYS A 129 -2.86 2.06 -16.52
C LYS A 129 -2.88 0.70 -17.22
N LYS A 130 -2.25 -0.32 -16.63
CA LYS A 130 -2.23 -1.68 -17.17
C LYS A 130 -3.60 -2.38 -17.05
N ALA A 131 -4.37 -2.02 -16.03
CA ALA A 131 -5.71 -2.50 -15.78
C ALA A 131 -6.80 -1.70 -16.54
N ASP A 132 -6.43 -0.74 -17.41
CA ASP A 132 -7.35 0.17 -18.11
C ASP A 132 -8.19 1.08 -17.17
N HIS A 133 -7.63 1.40 -15.99
CA HIS A 133 -8.20 2.30 -14.98
C HIS A 133 -7.27 3.48 -14.64
N PRO A 134 -6.82 4.29 -15.62
CA PRO A 134 -5.87 5.38 -15.38
C PRO A 134 -6.38 6.47 -14.42
N GLU A 135 -7.69 6.61 -14.24
CA GLU A 135 -8.33 7.54 -13.28
C GLU A 135 -7.91 7.28 -11.82
N VAL A 136 -7.51 6.05 -11.52
CA VAL A 136 -7.11 5.66 -10.16
C VAL A 136 -5.69 6.10 -9.81
N ALA A 137 -4.86 6.43 -10.80
CA ALA A 137 -3.45 6.79 -10.59
C ALA A 137 -3.28 7.98 -9.61
N THR A 138 -4.28 8.86 -9.51
CA THR A 138 -4.31 10.01 -8.61
C THR A 138 -5.45 9.97 -7.59
N SER A 139 -6.18 8.85 -7.51
CA SER A 139 -7.29 8.73 -6.57
C SER A 139 -6.79 8.50 -5.14
N PRO A 140 -7.58 8.89 -4.12
CA PRO A 140 -7.18 8.72 -2.73
C PRO A 140 -6.95 7.25 -2.33
N LEU A 141 -6.00 7.05 -1.42
CA LEU A 141 -5.65 5.74 -0.86
C LEU A 141 -6.31 5.53 0.51
N LEU A 142 -6.85 4.34 0.73
CA LEU A 142 -7.16 3.81 2.05
C LEU A 142 -6.03 2.86 2.44
N LEU A 143 -5.44 3.05 3.62
CA LEU A 143 -4.25 2.31 4.02
C LEU A 143 -4.55 1.42 5.22
N TRP A 144 -4.42 0.10 5.07
CA TRP A 144 -4.55 -0.85 6.18
C TRP A 144 -3.27 -1.66 6.34
N GLY A 145 -2.78 -1.81 7.56
CA GLY A 145 -1.53 -2.54 7.77
C GLY A 145 -1.26 -3.00 9.19
N LEU A 146 -0.43 -4.04 9.29
CA LEU A 146 -0.07 -4.71 10.53
C LEU A 146 1.41 -4.50 10.86
N SER A 147 1.73 -4.25 12.12
CA SER A 147 3.09 -4.07 12.63
C SER A 147 3.82 -3.00 11.81
N ALA A 148 4.97 -3.33 11.21
CA ALA A 148 5.69 -2.49 10.26
C ALA A 148 4.83 -1.97 9.08
N GLY A 149 3.79 -2.69 8.67
CA GLY A 149 2.84 -2.20 7.67
C GLY A 149 1.94 -1.07 8.19
N GLY A 150 1.57 -1.11 9.47
CA GLY A 150 0.89 0.01 10.12
C GLY A 150 1.82 1.21 10.27
N GLU A 151 3.09 0.98 10.62
CA GLU A 151 4.12 2.03 10.67
C GLU A 151 4.29 2.71 9.30
N PHE A 152 4.39 1.92 8.24
CA PHE A 152 4.43 2.42 6.86
C PHE A 152 3.21 3.29 6.52
N ASN A 153 2.00 2.86 6.90
CA ASN A 153 0.78 3.63 6.62
C ASN A 153 0.81 5.02 7.28
N TYR A 154 1.23 5.07 8.54
CA TYR A 154 1.38 6.32 9.28
C TYR A 154 2.42 7.24 8.63
N GLU A 155 3.61 6.73 8.33
CA GLU A 155 4.68 7.52 7.73
C GLU A 155 4.34 7.94 6.28
N PHE A 156 3.61 7.11 5.53
CA PHE A 156 3.08 7.47 4.22
C PHE A 156 2.09 8.62 4.33
N ALA A 157 1.16 8.57 5.30
CA ALA A 157 0.21 9.65 5.54
C ALA A 157 0.90 10.94 6.03
N CYS A 158 1.99 10.83 6.80
CA CYS A 158 2.85 11.96 7.15
C CYS A 158 3.53 12.59 5.92
N TRP A 159 4.00 11.77 4.99
CA TRP A 159 4.74 12.22 3.82
C TRP A 159 3.85 12.76 2.69
N LYS A 160 2.71 12.11 2.40
CA LYS A 160 1.78 12.45 1.31
C LYS A 160 0.33 12.48 1.79
N PRO A 161 -0.02 13.38 2.71
CA PRO A 161 -1.38 13.43 3.27
C PRO A 161 -2.46 13.63 2.21
N ASN A 162 -2.18 14.42 1.16
CA ASN A 162 -3.15 14.69 0.08
C ASN A 162 -3.48 13.46 -0.79
N SER A 163 -2.69 12.38 -0.69
CA SER A 163 -2.94 11.12 -1.40
C SER A 163 -3.68 10.10 -0.54
N VAL A 164 -3.96 10.41 0.73
CA VAL A 164 -4.56 9.48 1.69
C VAL A 164 -5.96 9.98 2.07
N GLN A 165 -6.92 9.07 2.05
CA GLN A 165 -8.27 9.34 2.54
C GLN A 165 -8.43 8.93 4.00
N ALA A 166 -7.87 7.78 4.39
CA ALA A 166 -7.80 7.32 5.77
C ALA A 166 -6.69 6.26 5.93
N PHE A 167 -6.22 6.08 7.16
CA PHE A 167 -5.22 5.07 7.47
C PHE A 167 -5.52 4.32 8.76
N VAL A 168 -5.11 3.05 8.80
CA VAL A 168 -5.23 2.15 9.94
C VAL A 168 -3.85 1.61 10.29
N VAL A 169 -3.54 1.69 11.58
CA VAL A 169 -2.28 1.21 12.18
C VAL A 169 -2.61 0.10 13.16
N ASN A 170 -2.23 -1.13 12.85
CA ASN A 170 -2.38 -2.25 13.77
C ASN A 170 -1.03 -2.61 14.39
N LYS A 171 -0.90 -2.54 15.72
CA LYS A 171 0.22 -3.14 16.48
C LYS A 171 1.64 -2.67 16.06
N GLY A 172 1.79 -1.44 15.55
CA GLY A 172 3.10 -0.87 15.23
C GLY A 172 4.00 -0.66 16.46
N GLY A 173 5.30 -0.58 16.25
CA GLY A 173 6.34 -0.46 17.27
C GLY A 173 7.32 0.69 17.07
N TYR A 174 7.72 1.00 15.84
CA TYR A 174 8.70 2.06 15.53
C TYR A 174 8.11 3.14 14.63
N TYR A 175 8.29 4.40 15.04
CA TYR A 175 7.82 5.57 14.29
C TYR A 175 8.94 6.61 14.21
N PHE A 176 9.05 7.27 13.07
CA PHE A 176 10.11 8.23 12.76
C PHE A 176 9.58 9.67 12.84
N THR A 177 8.28 9.86 12.60
CA THR A 177 7.60 11.13 12.72
C THR A 177 6.83 11.21 14.04
N HIS A 178 7.30 12.02 14.99
CA HIS A 178 6.65 12.12 16.30
C HIS A 178 5.39 13.00 16.29
N LEU A 179 5.52 14.25 15.84
CA LEU A 179 4.40 15.15 15.57
C LEU A 179 4.14 15.15 14.07
N ALA A 180 3.03 14.55 13.65
CA ALA A 180 2.64 14.49 12.24
C ALA A 180 2.28 15.89 11.72
N PRO A 181 2.41 16.17 10.41
CA PRO A 181 1.97 17.42 9.81
C PRO A 181 0.47 17.71 10.02
N ASP A 182 0.09 18.98 10.02
CA ASP A 182 -1.31 19.41 10.22
C ASP A 182 -2.27 18.73 9.24
N ALA A 183 -1.87 18.61 7.98
CA ALA A 183 -2.64 17.94 6.94
C ALA A 183 -2.86 16.45 7.26
N THR A 184 -1.87 15.76 7.84
CA THR A 184 -2.00 14.36 8.26
C THR A 184 -2.87 14.22 9.50
N ARG A 185 -2.76 15.15 10.46
CA ARG A 185 -3.62 15.16 11.65
C ARG A 185 -5.09 15.42 11.31
N ALA A 186 -5.37 16.13 10.22
CA ALA A 186 -6.73 16.33 9.72
C ALA A 186 -7.36 15.08 9.08
N LEU A 187 -6.54 14.10 8.66
CA LEU A 187 -7.03 12.84 8.10
C LEU A 187 -7.68 11.96 9.19
N PRO A 188 -8.75 11.22 8.87
CA PRO A 188 -9.23 10.12 9.69
C PRO A 188 -8.13 9.07 9.88
N GLY A 189 -7.84 8.73 11.14
CA GLY A 189 -6.86 7.70 11.50
C GLY A 189 -7.36 6.77 12.61
N LEU A 190 -7.08 5.48 12.50
CA LEU A 190 -7.46 4.48 13.50
C LEU A 190 -6.26 3.65 13.93
N PHE A 191 -5.98 3.64 15.24
CA PHE A 191 -4.88 2.93 15.85
C PHE A 191 -5.38 1.76 16.70
N PHE A 192 -4.70 0.62 16.62
CA PHE A 192 -4.98 -0.56 17.44
C PHE A 192 -3.75 -0.98 18.24
N ILE A 193 -3.96 -1.17 19.54
CA ILE A 193 -3.00 -1.74 20.50
C ILE A 193 -3.46 -3.15 20.90
N GLY A 194 -2.52 -4.08 21.06
CA GLY A 194 -2.75 -5.33 21.80
C GLY A 194 -2.44 -5.10 23.27
N GLY A 195 -3.41 -5.34 24.15
CA GLY A 195 -3.23 -5.16 25.59
C GLY A 195 -2.19 -6.10 26.20
N LYS A 196 -1.81 -7.16 25.48
CA LYS A 196 -0.76 -8.12 25.85
C LYS A 196 0.45 -8.07 24.90
N ASP A 197 0.53 -7.04 24.04
CA ASP A 197 1.68 -6.86 23.15
C ASP A 197 2.92 -6.40 23.95
N GLU A 198 4.07 -6.35 23.31
CA GLU A 198 5.31 -5.89 23.93
C GLU A 198 5.17 -4.45 24.42
N GLU A 199 5.62 -4.17 25.65
CA GLU A 199 5.44 -2.88 26.32
C GLU A 199 5.89 -1.70 25.45
N PHE A 200 7.00 -1.84 24.72
CA PHE A 200 7.48 -0.76 23.86
C PHE A 200 6.52 -0.45 22.71
N ARG A 201 5.80 -1.43 22.16
CA ARG A 201 4.81 -1.24 21.08
C ARG A 201 3.59 -0.51 21.61
N ILE A 202 3.11 -0.93 22.78
CA ILE A 202 2.02 -0.28 23.51
C ILE A 202 2.37 1.20 23.74
N GLN A 203 3.54 1.46 24.32
CA GLN A 203 4.00 2.82 24.63
C GLN A 203 4.26 3.65 23.36
N SER A 204 4.81 3.08 22.30
CA SER A 204 5.03 3.78 21.03
C SER A 204 3.72 4.29 20.42
N ILE A 205 2.70 3.44 20.31
CA ILE A 205 1.38 3.85 19.79
C ILE A 205 0.74 4.88 20.72
N GLN A 206 0.75 4.65 22.04
CA GLN A 206 0.20 5.61 23.00
C GLN A 206 0.87 6.98 22.90
N GLY A 207 2.20 7.02 22.77
CA GLY A 207 2.97 8.25 22.65
C GLY A 207 2.65 9.03 21.38
N ILE A 208 2.68 8.35 20.22
CA ILE A 208 2.32 8.97 18.92
C ILE A 208 0.88 9.47 18.94
N PHE A 209 -0.06 8.65 19.42
CA PHE A 209 -1.46 9.03 19.53
C PHE A 209 -1.63 10.24 20.44
N ALA A 210 -1.07 10.22 21.66
CA ALA A 210 -1.27 11.27 22.66
C ALA A 210 -0.77 12.64 22.16
N VAL A 211 0.43 12.69 21.58
CA VAL A 211 1.04 13.94 21.11
C VAL A 211 0.24 14.54 19.95
N ASN A 212 -0.20 13.72 18.99
CA ASN A 212 -0.95 14.21 17.85
C ASN A 212 -2.42 14.51 18.19
N HIS A 213 -3.03 13.73 19.09
CA HIS A 213 -4.38 14.00 19.58
C HIS A 213 -4.44 15.32 20.35
N HIS A 214 -3.44 15.59 21.20
CA HIS A 214 -3.29 16.90 21.85
C HIS A 214 -3.15 18.04 20.82
N ALA A 215 -2.48 17.77 19.69
CA ALA A 215 -2.34 18.70 18.57
C ALA A 215 -3.54 18.69 17.58
N GLY A 216 -4.70 18.16 17.99
CA GLY A 216 -5.95 18.25 17.25
C GLY A 216 -6.19 17.16 16.20
N ALA A 217 -5.48 16.03 16.27
CA ALA A 217 -5.66 14.96 15.29
C ALA A 217 -7.04 14.29 15.35
N ASN A 218 -7.62 14.05 14.17
CA ASN A 218 -8.89 13.34 13.98
C ASN A 218 -8.70 11.81 14.05
N TRP A 219 -8.03 11.35 15.09
CA TRP A 219 -7.65 9.95 15.23
C TRP A 219 -8.38 9.29 16.41
N LYS A 220 -8.56 7.97 16.32
CA LYS A 220 -9.09 7.13 17.39
C LYS A 220 -8.09 6.03 17.76
N LEU A 221 -8.10 5.64 19.03
CA LEU A 221 -7.27 4.57 19.58
C LEU A 221 -8.16 3.49 20.18
N ILE A 222 -7.92 2.24 19.77
CA ILE A 222 -8.59 1.05 20.28
C ILE A 222 -7.54 0.17 20.96
N ILE A 223 -7.85 -0.29 22.17
CA ILE A 223 -7.03 -1.26 22.90
C ILE A 223 -7.80 -2.58 22.92
N GLU A 224 -7.21 -3.63 22.36
CA GLU A 224 -7.75 -4.98 22.37
C GLU A 224 -7.12 -5.74 23.55
N PRO A 225 -7.79 -5.82 24.72
CA PRO A 225 -7.15 -6.21 26.00
C PRO A 225 -6.62 -7.65 25.98
N ASP A 226 -7.22 -8.51 25.18
CA ASP A 226 -6.91 -9.94 25.18
C ASP A 226 -5.89 -10.39 24.13
N TYR A 227 -5.48 -9.48 23.25
CA TYR A 227 -4.62 -9.77 22.11
C TYR A 227 -3.20 -9.25 22.35
N ALA A 228 -2.21 -9.99 21.86
CA ALA A 228 -0.83 -9.54 21.77
C ALA A 228 -0.57 -8.92 20.39
N HIS A 229 0.44 -9.43 19.68
CA HIS A 229 0.90 -8.87 18.40
C HIS A 229 0.10 -9.36 17.17
N GLU A 230 -0.84 -10.28 17.37
CA GLU A 230 -1.74 -10.79 16.35
C GLU A 230 -2.92 -9.84 16.07
N LEU A 231 -3.57 -10.08 14.92
CA LEU A 231 -4.82 -9.40 14.58
C LEU A 231 -5.96 -9.94 15.45
N GLY A 232 -6.67 -9.05 16.13
CA GLY A 232 -7.98 -9.33 16.68
C GLY A 232 -9.08 -9.04 15.68
N LYS A 233 -10.07 -8.21 16.07
CA LYS A 233 -11.18 -7.78 15.21
C LYS A 233 -10.90 -6.50 14.43
N SER A 234 -9.62 -6.13 14.36
CA SER A 234 -9.21 -4.85 13.79
C SER A 234 -9.46 -4.77 12.29
N ARG A 235 -9.52 -5.90 11.60
CA ARG A 235 -9.87 -5.98 10.19
C ARG A 235 -11.33 -5.59 9.93
N GLU A 236 -12.26 -6.14 10.71
CA GLU A 236 -13.69 -5.82 10.62
C GLU A 236 -13.96 -4.36 10.99
N LEU A 237 -13.39 -3.89 12.11
CA LEU A 237 -13.55 -2.52 12.56
C LEU A 237 -12.90 -1.50 11.60
N ALA A 238 -11.81 -1.87 10.93
CA ALA A 238 -11.21 -1.03 9.89
C ALA A 238 -12.13 -0.84 8.69
N LEU A 239 -12.88 -1.86 8.27
CA LEU A 239 -13.84 -1.71 7.18
C LEU A 239 -15.00 -0.81 7.55
N GLU A 240 -15.57 -0.96 8.74
CA GLU A 240 -16.63 -0.06 9.22
C GLU A 240 -16.15 1.39 9.29
N PHE A 241 -14.91 1.60 9.74
CA PHE A 241 -14.27 2.91 9.74
C PHE A 241 -14.08 3.47 8.32
N PHE A 242 -13.59 2.67 7.38
CA PHE A 242 -13.45 3.11 6.00
C PHE A 242 -14.81 3.38 5.32
N ASP A 243 -15.84 2.58 5.62
CA ASP A 243 -17.21 2.81 5.15
C ASP A 243 -17.72 4.19 5.58
N GLU A 244 -17.55 4.54 6.85
CA GLU A 244 -17.93 5.85 7.37
C GLU A 244 -17.15 6.99 6.70
N VAL A 245 -15.84 6.82 6.52
CA VAL A 245 -15.01 7.84 5.84
C VAL A 245 -15.43 8.03 4.38
N ILE A 246 -15.68 6.94 3.63
CA ILE A 246 -16.11 7.01 2.23
C ILE A 246 -17.51 7.64 2.12
N ALA A 247 -18.41 7.36 3.08
CA ALA A 247 -19.74 7.95 3.11
C ALA A 247 -19.71 9.46 3.33
N ASN A 248 -18.81 9.95 4.19
CA ASN A 248 -18.67 11.36 4.56
C ASN A 248 -17.81 12.20 3.61
N ALA A 249 -17.12 11.57 2.65
CA ALA A 249 -16.34 12.27 1.62
C ALA A 249 -17.18 12.76 0.43
N ARG A 250 -18.50 12.57 0.47
CA ARG A 250 -19.46 12.91 -0.59
C ARG A 250 -20.07 14.29 -0.40
#